data_AF-A0A847ZRU8-F1
#
_entry.id   AF-A0A847ZRU8-F1
#
_cell.length_a   1.000
_cell.length_b   1.000
_cell.length_c   1.000
_cell.angle_alpha   90.00
_cell.angle_beta   90.00
_cell.angle_gamma   90.00
#
_symmetry.space_group_name_H-M   'P 1'
#
loop_
_entity.id
_entity.type
_entity.pdbx_description
1 polymer ?
#
loop_
_entity_poly.entity_id
_entity_poly.type
_entity_poly.pdbx_seq_one_letter_code
_entity_poly.pdbx_strand_id
1 'polypeptide(L)'
;KIMERRLLKAIMRPAAVVVALTGSVLLYVLALPLVEPWVALKLLAVILMFGFHGLLERHAGEFRAGKRLHTGRYFRVINEIPTLLLIVIVILVVVRPFS
;
A
#
# COMPACT_ATOMS: atom_id res chain seq x y z
N LYS A 1 -7.78 -23.08 1.27
CA LYS A 1 -8.41 -21.98 2.06
C LYS A 1 -7.63 -21.54 3.31
N ILE A 2 -6.89 -22.42 4.01
CA ILE A 2 -6.08 -22.06 5.20
C ILE A 2 -4.88 -21.15 4.82
N MET A 3 -4.25 -21.42 3.67
CA MET A 3 -3.03 -20.73 3.23
C MET A 3 -3.23 -19.24 2.93
N GLU A 4 -4.33 -18.85 2.28
CA GLU A 4 -4.64 -17.43 2.04
C GLU A 4 -4.94 -16.65 3.34
N ARG A 5 -5.54 -17.30 4.34
CA ARG A 5 -5.76 -16.67 5.65
C ARG A 5 -4.44 -16.49 6.39
N ARG A 6 -3.53 -17.48 6.31
CA ARG A 6 -2.17 -17.36 6.86
C ARG A 6 -1.37 -16.27 6.15
N LEU A 7 -1.39 -16.22 4.82
CA LEU A 7 -0.71 -15.18 4.04
C LEU A 7 -1.17 -13.77 4.45
N LEU A 8 -2.49 -13.52 4.52
CA LEU A 8 -3.01 -12.21 4.90
C LEU A 8 -2.76 -11.89 6.39
N LYS A 9 -3.14 -12.79 7.31
CA LYS A 9 -3.12 -12.47 8.75
C LYS A 9 -1.77 -12.67 9.43
N ALA A 10 -0.98 -13.64 8.99
CA ALA A 10 0.27 -13.99 9.66
C ALA A 10 1.50 -13.33 9.00
N ILE A 11 1.41 -12.91 7.74
CA ILE A 11 2.53 -12.30 7.03
C ILE A 11 2.20 -10.85 6.71
N MET A 12 1.15 -10.60 5.94
CA MET A 12 0.87 -9.29 5.36
C MET A 12 0.54 -8.22 6.42
N ARG A 13 -0.38 -8.52 7.35
CA ARG A 13 -0.76 -7.61 8.43
C ARG A 13 0.40 -7.27 9.39
N PRO A 14 1.14 -8.24 9.96
CA PRO A 14 2.28 -7.90 10.81
C PRO A 14 3.40 -7.20 10.04
N ALA A 15 3.68 -7.59 8.79
CA ALA A 15 4.65 -6.86 7.96
C ALA A 15 4.23 -5.40 7.74
N ALA A 16 2.95 -5.15 7.47
CA ALA A 16 2.43 -3.79 7.30
C ALA A 16 2.56 -2.96 8.59
N VAL A 17 2.31 -3.56 9.77
CA VAL A 17 2.51 -2.90 11.07
C VAL A 17 3.98 -2.57 11.29
N VAL A 18 4.89 -3.53 11.03
CA VAL A 18 6.33 -3.30 11.19
C VAL A 18 6.81 -2.17 10.29
N VAL A 19 6.41 -2.15 9.01
CA VAL A 19 6.77 -1.09 8.06
C VAL A 19 6.23 0.27 8.49
N ALA A 20 4.99 0.34 8.98
CA ALA A 20 4.41 1.59 9.47
C ALA A 20 5.15 2.12 10.71
N LEU A 21 5.49 1.25 11.66
CA LEU A 21 6.21 1.62 12.87
C LEU A 21 7.63 2.08 12.54
N THR A 22 8.39 1.29 11.78
CA THR A 22 9.78 1.64 11.44
C THR A 22 9.85 2.90 10.57
N GLY A 23 8.92 3.08 9.63
CA GLY A 23 8.79 4.31 8.85
C GLY A 23 8.48 5.54 9.71
N SER A 24 7.59 5.40 10.69
CA SER A 24 7.26 6.49 11.63
C SER A 24 8.44 6.83 12.54
N VAL A 25 9.14 5.82 13.06
CA VAL A 25 10.37 6.01 13.86
C VAL A 25 11.45 6.72 13.03
N LEU A 26 11.62 6.36 11.76
CA LEU A 26 12.59 7.00 10.88
C LEU A 26 12.28 8.50 10.67
N LEU A 27 11.02 8.86 10.46
CA LEU A 27 10.60 10.26 10.35
C LEU A 27 10.92 11.04 11.63
N TYR A 28 10.70 10.43 12.79
CA TYR A 28 11.01 11.04 14.08
C TYR A 28 12.52 11.21 14.30
N VAL A 29 13.31 10.14 14.09
CA VAL A 29 14.77 10.13 14.31
C VAL A 29 15.49 11.12 13.39
N LEU A 30 15.03 11.24 12.14
CA LEU A 30 15.62 12.18 11.16
C LEU A 30 15.04 13.60 11.25
N ALA A 31 14.09 13.85 12.16
CA ALA A 31 13.39 15.13 12.31
C ALA A 31 12.86 15.70 10.97
N LEU A 32 12.36 14.83 10.10
CA LEU A 32 11.94 15.22 8.75
C LEU A 32 10.65 16.05 8.79
N PRO A 33 10.61 17.24 8.15
CA PRO A 33 9.40 18.05 8.12
C PRO A 33 8.31 17.34 7.32
N LEU A 34 7.13 17.14 7.91
CA LEU A 34 5.98 16.56 7.21
C LEU A 34 5.48 17.43 6.04
N VAL A 35 5.78 18.72 6.09
CA VAL A 35 5.47 19.71 5.05
C VAL A 35 6.49 19.74 3.92
N GLU A 36 7.63 19.02 4.05
CA GLU A 36 8.55 18.87 2.93
C GLU A 36 7.83 18.09 1.80
N PRO A 37 7.73 18.64 0.57
CA PRO A 37 6.94 18.04 -0.51
C PRO A 37 7.28 16.57 -0.76
N TRP A 38 8.56 16.24 -0.67
CA TRP A 38 9.09 14.88 -0.76
C TRP A 38 8.54 13.92 0.31
N VAL A 39 8.52 14.36 1.57
CA VAL A 39 8.03 13.58 2.72
C VAL A 39 6.51 13.43 2.64
N ALA A 40 5.80 14.53 2.36
CA ALA A 40 4.35 14.54 2.20
C ALA A 40 3.89 13.56 1.11
N LEU A 41 4.60 13.54 -0.02
CA LEU A 41 4.25 12.71 -1.18
C LEU A 41 4.54 11.22 -0.93
N LYS A 42 5.62 10.90 -0.23
CA LYS A 42 5.88 9.54 0.25
C LYS A 42 4.80 9.06 1.21
N LEU A 43 4.40 9.90 2.17
CA LEU A 43 3.35 9.56 3.12
C LEU A 43 2.01 9.34 2.42
N LEU A 44 1.67 10.19 1.45
CA LEU A 44 0.49 9.99 0.61
C LEU A 44 0.53 8.64 -0.12
N ALA A 45 1.67 8.28 -0.72
CA ALA A 45 1.84 7.00 -1.40
C ALA A 45 1.68 5.80 -0.45
N VAL A 46 2.22 5.89 0.77
CA VAL A 46 2.04 4.87 1.81
C VAL A 46 0.56 4.73 2.18
N ILE A 47 -0.15 5.84 2.41
CA ILE A 47 -1.58 5.84 2.73
C ILE A 47 -2.40 5.20 1.60
N LEU A 48 -2.12 5.56 0.34
CA LEU A 48 -2.77 4.95 -0.82
C LEU A 48 -2.53 3.44 -0.90
N MET A 49 -1.31 3.00 -0.60
CA MET A 49 -0.97 1.58 -0.56
C MET A 49 -1.72 0.83 0.54
N PHE A 50 -1.84 1.41 1.74
CA PHE A 50 -2.64 0.85 2.84
C PHE A 50 -4.12 0.75 2.47
N GLY A 51 -4.68 1.80 1.85
CA GLY A 51 -6.06 1.80 1.37
C GLY A 51 -6.30 0.72 0.30
N PHE A 52 -5.38 0.60 -0.66
CA PHE A 52 -5.42 -0.45 -1.66
C PHE A 52 -5.33 -1.86 -1.05
N HIS A 53 -4.47 -2.03 -0.05
CA HIS A 53 -4.37 -3.29 0.67
C HIS A 53 -5.69 -3.66 1.39
N GLY A 54 -6.32 -2.71 2.05
CA GLY A 54 -7.64 -2.90 2.67
C GLY A 54 -8.74 -3.27 1.67
N LEU A 55 -8.71 -2.67 0.47
CA LEU A 55 -9.61 -3.03 -0.63
C LEU A 55 -9.43 -4.50 -1.05
N LEU A 56 -8.19 -4.95 -1.20
CA LEU A 56 -7.88 -6.35 -1.51
C LEU A 56 -8.31 -7.31 -0.40
N GLU A 57 -8.13 -6.94 0.87
CA GLU A 57 -8.61 -7.74 2.00
C GLU A 57 -10.13 -7.90 1.97
N ARG A 58 -10.86 -6.82 1.66
CA ARG A 58 -12.32 -6.85 1.51
C ARG A 58 -12.74 -7.79 0.38
N HIS A 59 -12.15 -7.64 -0.81
CA HIS A 59 -12.43 -8.53 -1.95
C HIS A 59 -12.12 -9.99 -1.63
N ALA A 60 -11.01 -10.27 -0.94
CA ALA A 60 -10.67 -11.61 -0.49
C ALA A 60 -11.70 -12.17 0.51
N GLY A 61 -12.31 -11.32 1.34
CA GLY A 61 -13.43 -11.67 2.20
C GLY A 61 -14.71 -12.02 1.40
N GLU A 62 -15.06 -11.19 0.43
CA GLU A 62 -16.24 -11.36 -0.43
C GLU A 62 -16.15 -12.64 -1.28
N PHE A 63 -14.98 -12.92 -1.85
CA PHE A 63 -14.70 -14.19 -2.56
C PHE A 63 -14.89 -15.42 -1.67
N ARG A 64 -14.44 -15.35 -0.40
CA ARG A 64 -14.60 -16.46 0.56
C ARG A 64 -16.07 -16.68 0.94
N ALA A 65 -16.87 -15.62 0.94
CA ALA A 65 -18.31 -15.67 1.15
C ALA A 65 -19.11 -16.10 -0.09
N GLY A 66 -18.43 -16.45 -1.20
CA GLY A 66 -19.07 -16.88 -2.44
C GLY A 66 -19.67 -15.73 -3.26
N LYS A 67 -19.45 -14.46 -2.86
CA LYS A 67 -19.94 -13.30 -3.58
C LYS A 67 -18.94 -12.92 -4.67
N ARG A 68 -19.27 -13.19 -5.94
CA ARG A 68 -18.55 -12.64 -7.11
C ARG A 68 -19.19 -11.31 -7.52
N LEU A 69 -18.89 -10.25 -6.77
CA LEU A 69 -19.41 -8.90 -7.05
C LEU A 69 -18.71 -8.23 -8.25
N HIS A 70 -17.51 -8.71 -8.63
CA HIS A 70 -16.70 -8.09 -9.67
C HIS A 70 -16.16 -9.11 -10.69
N THR A 71 -15.93 -8.65 -11.92
CA THR A 71 -15.46 -9.46 -13.05
C THR A 71 -13.96 -9.67 -13.01
N GLY A 72 -13.44 -10.70 -13.69
CA GLY A 72 -11.99 -10.95 -13.78
C GLY A 72 -11.19 -9.78 -14.38
N ARG A 73 -11.83 -8.94 -15.22
CA ARG A 73 -11.21 -7.72 -15.76
C ARG A 73 -10.93 -6.69 -14.66
N TYR A 74 -11.84 -6.53 -13.71
CA TYR A 74 -11.66 -5.63 -12.56
C TYR A 74 -10.41 -6.00 -11.76
N PHE A 75 -10.25 -7.29 -11.42
CA PHE A 75 -9.10 -7.76 -10.64
C PHE A 75 -7.75 -7.59 -11.37
N ARG A 76 -7.75 -7.64 -12.70
CA ARG A 76 -6.54 -7.32 -13.49
C ARG A 76 -6.18 -5.84 -13.40
N VAL A 77 -7.15 -4.96 -13.58
CA VAL A 77 -6.93 -3.51 -13.54
C VAL A 77 -6.47 -3.05 -12.15
N ILE A 78 -7.08 -3.54 -11.07
CA ILE A 78 -6.68 -3.11 -9.72
C ILE A 78 -5.27 -3.61 -9.37
N ASN A 79 -4.82 -4.75 -9.91
CA ASN A 79 -3.46 -5.25 -9.68
C ASN A 79 -2.38 -4.38 -10.36
N GLU A 80 -2.75 -3.49 -11.28
CA GLU A 80 -1.82 -2.53 -11.89
C GLU A 80 -1.65 -1.27 -11.02
N ILE A 81 -2.54 -1.02 -10.04
CA ILE A 81 -2.47 0.15 -9.15
C ILE A 81 -1.13 0.21 -8.39
N PRO A 82 -0.63 -0.88 -7.77
CA PRO A 82 0.69 -0.87 -7.13
C PRO A 82 1.83 -0.55 -8.09
N THR A 83 1.76 -1.06 -9.33
CA THR A 83 2.77 -0.80 -10.35
C THR A 83 2.76 0.66 -10.79
N LEU A 84 1.58 1.24 -11.00
CA LEU A 84 1.41 2.66 -11.32
C LEU A 84 1.91 3.55 -10.18
N LEU A 85 1.56 3.22 -8.93
CA LEU A 85 2.10 3.89 -7.74
C LEU A 85 3.63 3.83 -7.71
N LEU A 86 4.22 2.66 -7.96
CA LEU A 86 5.67 2.49 -8.00
C LEU A 86 6.32 3.40 -9.06
N ILE A 87 5.79 3.42 -10.28
CA ILE A 87 6.30 4.27 -11.37
C ILE A 87 6.25 5.75 -10.96
N VAL A 88 5.10 6.20 -10.45
CA VAL A 88 4.93 7.59 -10.00
C VAL A 88 5.91 7.92 -8.88
N ILE A 89 6.05 7.06 -7.87
CA ILE A 89 7.00 7.25 -6.77
C ILE A 89 8.43 7.34 -7.30
N VAL A 90 8.85 6.46 -8.21
CA VAL A 90 10.20 6.47 -8.78
C VAL A 90 10.46 7.78 -9.55
N ILE A 91 9.51 8.23 -10.36
CA ILE A 91 9.65 9.51 -11.08
C ILE A 91 9.82 10.66 -10.09
N LEU A 92 9.02 10.70 -9.04
CA LEU A 92 9.10 11.73 -8.01
C LEU A 92 10.44 11.70 -7.24
N VAL A 93 10.98 10.51 -6.98
CA VAL A 93 12.29 10.29 -6.34
C VAL A 93 13.46 10.72 -7.23
N VAL A 94 13.39 10.40 -8.52
CA VAL A 94 14.51 10.60 -9.45
C VAL A 94 14.53 12.02 -9.99
N VAL A 95 13.38 12.53 -10.44
CA VAL A 95 13.27 13.89 -11.00
C VAL A 95 13.34 14.94 -9.91
N ARG A 96 12.98 14.57 -8.66
CA ARG A 96 12.88 15.45 -7.50
C ARG A 96 12.34 16.86 -7.86
N PRO A 97 11.13 16.96 -8.42
CA PRO A 97 10.61 18.22 -8.95
C PRO A 97 10.40 19.32 -7.89
N PHE A 98 10.60 19.01 -6.61
CA PHE A 98 10.40 19.90 -5.47
C PHE A 98 11.65 20.00 -4.57
N SER A 99 12.85 19.82 -5.14
CA SER A 99 14.13 20.06 -4.46
C SER A 99 14.47 21.53 -4.36
#